data_AF-A0A843U9A8-F1
#
_entry.id   AF-A0A843U9A8-F1
#
_cell.length_a   1.000
_cell.length_b   1.000
_cell.length_c   1.000
_cell.angle_alpha   90.00
_cell.angle_beta   90.00
_cell.angle_gamma   90.00
#
_symmetry.space_group_name_H-M   'P 1'
#
loop_
_entity.id
_entity.type
_entity.pdbx_description
1 polymer ?
#
loop_
_entity_poly.entity_id
_entity_poly.type
_entity_poly.pdbx_seq_one_letter_code
_entity_poly.pdbx_strand_id
1 'polypeptide(L)'
;MGRETVLRRSLVCLGAAVCLVGLSTFSFKKMIATYAFGILAICGVVLPDWEFFDRDFSEWFSPMPADRPSAGAAAVPDDIRFKFYPLRVALFVAVYSFGLYKWWSFISS
;
A
#
# COMPACT_ATOMS: atom_id res chain seq x y z
N MET A 1 15.47 -9.29 -0.82
CA MET A 1 14.52 -10.39 -1.10
C MET A 1 13.16 -10.24 -0.40
N GLY A 2 12.73 -9.03 -0.02
CA GLY A 2 11.47 -8.82 0.74
C GLY A 2 10.26 -8.41 -0.11
N ARG A 3 10.44 -7.45 -1.04
CA ARG A 3 9.31 -6.81 -1.75
C ARG A 3 8.56 -7.75 -2.69
N GLU A 4 9.27 -8.63 -3.39
CA GLU A 4 8.68 -9.63 -4.29
C GLU A 4 7.75 -10.60 -3.53
N THR A 5 8.17 -11.03 -2.34
CA THR A 5 7.41 -11.93 -1.47
C THR A 5 6.18 -11.24 -0.88
N VAL A 6 6.31 -9.97 -0.49
CA VAL A 6 5.20 -9.15 0.01
C VAL A 6 4.17 -8.90 -1.09
N LEU A 7 4.61 -8.53 -2.29
CA LEU A 7 3.73 -8.33 -3.45
C LEU A 7 2.99 -9.62 -3.83
N ARG A 8 3.71 -10.75 -3.85
CA ARG A 8 3.09 -12.04 -4.17
C ARG A 8 2.02 -12.41 -3.14
N ARG A 9 2.32 -12.24 -1.84
CA ARG A 9 1.35 -12.51 -0.76
C ARG A 9 0.15 -11.57 -0.84
N SER A 10 0.36 -10.28 -1.09
CA SER A 10 -0.75 -9.33 -1.19
C SER A 10 -1.67 -9.62 -2.37
N LEU A 11 -1.11 -10.01 -3.53
CA LEU A 11 -1.90 -10.44 -4.69
C LEU A 11 -2.72 -11.71 -4.41
N VAL A 12 -2.14 -12.70 -3.71
CA VAL A 12 -2.86 -13.91 -3.30
C VAL A 12 -4.00 -13.57 -2.34
N CYS A 13 -3.75 -12.72 -1.33
CA CYS A 13 -4.78 -12.25 -0.41
C CYS A 13 -5.89 -11.48 -1.14
N LEU A 14 -5.52 -10.64 -2.13
CA LEU A 14 -6.49 -9.93 -2.95
C LEU A 14 -7.37 -10.91 -3.74
N GLY A 15 -6.78 -11.92 -4.36
CA GLY A 15 -7.52 -12.97 -5.05
C GLY A 15 -8.53 -13.65 -4.13
N ALA A 16 -8.12 -14.02 -2.92
CA ALA A 16 -9.01 -14.61 -1.92
C ALA A 16 -10.18 -13.68 -1.55
N ALA A 17 -9.92 -12.38 -1.34
CA ALA A 17 -10.96 -11.40 -1.04
C ALA A 17 -11.96 -11.23 -2.20
N VAL A 18 -11.47 -11.18 -3.44
CA VAL A 18 -12.30 -11.10 -4.63
C VAL A 18 -13.19 -12.34 -4.77
N CYS A 19 -12.65 -13.54 -4.54
CA CYS A 19 -13.42 -14.78 -4.52
C CYS A 19 -14.50 -14.78 -3.42
N LEU A 20 -14.16 -14.34 -2.21
CA LEU A 20 -15.14 -14.25 -1.10
C LEU A 20 -16.30 -13.30 -1.42
N VAL A 21 -16.01 -12.13 -2.00
CA VAL A 21 -17.05 -11.18 -2.43
C VAL A 21 -17.90 -11.76 -3.56
N GLY A 22 -17.26 -12.44 -4.52
CA GLY A 22 -17.93 -13.12 -5.62
C GLY A 22 -18.88 -14.22 -5.14
N LEU A 23 -18.43 -15.07 -4.21
CA LEU A 23 -19.24 -16.13 -3.61
C LEU A 23 -20.38 -15.60 -2.74
N SER A 24 -20.15 -14.48 -2.04
CA SER A 24 -21.16 -13.90 -1.14
C SER A 24 -22.24 -13.14 -1.90
N THR A 25 -21.90 -12.53 -3.05
CA THR A 25 -22.80 -11.60 -3.74
C THR A 25 -23.26 -12.08 -5.12
N PHE A 26 -22.65 -13.13 -5.67
CA PHE A 26 -22.93 -13.68 -7.02
C PHE A 26 -22.93 -12.63 -8.14
N SER A 27 -22.25 -11.49 -7.95
CA SER A 27 -22.24 -10.36 -8.87
C SER A 27 -20.83 -10.02 -9.33
N PHE A 28 -20.57 -10.23 -10.62
CA PHE A 28 -19.28 -9.89 -11.25
C PHE A 28 -18.91 -8.41 -11.11
N LYS A 29 -19.90 -7.51 -11.02
CA LYS A 29 -19.67 -6.07 -10.91
C LYS A 29 -18.99 -5.71 -9.59
N LYS A 30 -19.41 -6.35 -8.49
CA LYS A 30 -18.79 -6.19 -7.15
C LYS A 30 -17.43 -6.87 -7.06
N MET A 31 -17.26 -7.95 -7.79
CA MET A 31 -15.98 -8.66 -7.91
C MET A 31 -14.92 -7.78 -8.59
N ILE A 32 -15.24 -7.15 -9.73
CA ILE A 32 -14.36 -6.21 -10.44
C ILE A 32 -14.05 -4.98 -9.57
N ALA A 33 -15.05 -4.41 -8.90
CA ALA A 33 -14.84 -3.25 -8.02
C ALA A 33 -13.86 -3.57 -6.87
N THR A 34 -13.98 -4.76 -6.27
CA THR A 34 -13.07 -5.22 -5.20
C THR A 34 -11.65 -5.44 -5.71
N TYR A 35 -11.53 -6.02 -6.90
CA TYR A 35 -10.22 -6.18 -7.55
C TYR A 35 -9.56 -4.83 -7.83
N ALA A 36 -10.28 -3.90 -8.46
CA ALA A 36 -9.75 -2.56 -8.77
C ALA A 36 -9.34 -1.81 -7.48
N PHE A 37 -10.18 -1.84 -6.45
CA PHE A 37 -9.88 -1.23 -5.16
C PHE A 37 -8.62 -1.84 -4.52
N GLY A 38 -8.52 -3.17 -4.49
CA GLY A 38 -7.37 -3.84 -3.89
C GLY A 38 -6.07 -3.65 -4.67
N ILE A 39 -6.12 -3.58 -6.00
CA ILE A 39 -4.96 -3.20 -6.82
C ILE A 39 -4.51 -1.78 -6.48
N LEU A 40 -5.44 -0.81 -6.38
CA LEU A 40 -5.08 0.56 -5.98
C LEU A 40 -4.47 0.60 -4.58
N ALA A 41 -5.00 -0.17 -3.63
CA ALA A 41 -4.44 -0.28 -2.29
C ALA A 41 -3.02 -0.88 -2.32
N ILE A 42 -2.79 -1.97 -3.05
CA ILE A 42 -1.45 -2.57 -3.17
C ILE A 42 -0.49 -1.61 -3.88
N CYS A 43 -0.92 -0.93 -4.94
CA CYS A 43 -0.10 0.04 -5.65
C CYS A 43 0.25 1.25 -4.78
N GLY A 44 -0.67 1.74 -3.95
CA GLY A 44 -0.40 2.83 -3.02
C GLY A 44 0.52 2.45 -1.86
N VAL A 45 0.67 1.14 -1.57
CA VAL A 45 1.41 0.65 -0.39
C VAL A 45 2.73 -0.03 -0.73
N VAL A 46 2.80 -0.81 -1.81
CA VAL A 46 3.97 -1.63 -2.14
C VAL A 46 4.85 -0.97 -3.21
N LEU A 47 4.23 -0.19 -4.10
CA LEU A 47 4.90 0.40 -5.26
C LEU A 47 5.70 1.68 -4.97
N PRO A 48 5.31 2.59 -4.05
CA PRO A 48 6.07 3.81 -3.82
C PRO A 48 7.47 3.46 -3.32
N ASP A 49 8.49 4.13 -3.87
CA ASP A 49 9.82 4.08 -3.27
C ASP A 49 9.78 4.86 -1.95
N TRP A 50 9.31 4.22 -0.89
CA TRP A 50 9.14 4.89 0.39
C TRP A 50 10.45 5.41 0.97
N GLU A 51 11.58 4.83 0.59
CA GLU A 51 12.90 5.34 0.98
C GLU A 51 13.15 6.75 0.43
N PHE A 52 12.60 7.07 -0.74
CA PHE A 52 12.65 8.41 -1.31
C PHE A 52 11.69 9.38 -0.58
N PHE A 53 10.46 8.93 -0.31
CA PHE A 53 9.43 9.76 0.31
C PHE A 53 9.59 9.95 1.82
N ASP A 54 10.40 9.12 2.48
CA ASP A 54 10.73 9.24 3.90
C ASP A 54 11.73 10.37 4.20
N ARG A 55 12.29 11.00 3.16
CA ARG A 55 13.13 12.20 3.27
C ARG A 55 12.28 13.45 3.52
N ASP A 56 12.91 14.48 4.07
CA ASP A 56 12.27 15.78 4.23
C ASP A 56 11.81 16.33 2.88
N PHE A 57 10.66 17.01 2.85
CA PHE A 57 10.04 17.54 1.62
C PHE A 57 10.98 18.44 0.81
N SER A 58 11.88 19.16 1.48
CA SER A 58 12.91 20.00 0.86
C SER A 58 13.89 19.20 -0.01
N GLU A 59 14.09 17.93 0.32
CA GLU A 59 15.06 17.06 -0.35
C GLU A 59 14.45 16.24 -1.49
N TRP A 60 13.13 16.26 -1.68
CA TRP A 60 12.47 15.50 -2.76
C TRP A 60 12.90 15.98 -4.15
N PHE A 61 13.25 17.26 -4.28
CA PHE A 61 13.76 17.83 -5.53
C PHE A 61 15.28 17.72 -5.66
N SER A 62 15.96 17.15 -4.66
CA SER A 62 17.40 16.94 -4.69
C SER A 62 17.72 15.54 -5.23
N PRO A 63 18.64 15.42 -6.22
CA PRO A 63 19.01 14.14 -6.79
C PRO A 63 19.51 13.19 -5.70
N MET A 64 19.04 11.94 -5.74
CA MET A 64 19.37 10.97 -4.71
C MET A 64 20.82 10.48 -4.85
N PRO A 65 21.60 10.39 -3.76
CA PRO A 65 22.96 9.86 -3.82
C PRO A 65 22.96 8.42 -4.35
N ALA A 66 23.83 8.14 -5.33
CA ALA A 66 23.94 6.81 -5.96
C ALA A 66 24.50 5.74 -5.00
N ASP A 67 25.34 6.14 -4.05
CA ASP A 67 25.95 5.27 -3.04
C ASP A 67 25.08 5.19 -1.77
N ARG A 68 23.85 4.70 -1.89
CA ARG A 68 23.03 4.35 -0.72
C ARG A 68 23.15 2.86 -0.41
N PRO A 69 23.47 2.45 0.83
CA PRO A 69 23.14 1.11 1.27
C PRO A 69 21.62 0.98 1.19
N SER A 70 21.11 0.08 0.35
CA SER A 70 19.69 -0.29 0.38
C SER A 70 19.31 -0.62 1.83
N ALA A 71 18.15 -0.19 2.33
CA ALA A 71 17.80 -0.38 3.75
C ALA A 71 17.77 -1.84 4.22
N GLY A 72 17.92 -2.82 3.31
CA GLY A 72 18.22 -4.21 3.65
C GLY A 72 19.63 -4.47 4.23
N ALA A 73 20.56 -3.51 4.19
CA ALA A 73 21.95 -3.68 4.61
C ALA A 73 22.37 -2.81 5.81
N ALA A 74 21.67 -1.73 6.10
CA ALA A 74 21.97 -0.87 7.24
C ALA A 74 21.05 -1.20 8.41
N ALA A 75 21.59 -1.88 9.43
CA ALA A 75 20.93 -1.99 10.72
C ALA A 75 20.74 -0.58 11.28
N VAL A 76 19.51 -0.07 11.28
CA VAL A 76 19.20 1.25 11.81
C VAL A 76 19.01 1.12 13.32
N PRO A 77 19.73 1.91 14.15
CA PRO A 77 19.59 1.87 15.60
C PRO A 77 18.19 2.28 16.07
N ASP A 78 17.79 1.75 17.22
CA ASP A 78 16.45 1.76 17.86
C ASP A 78 15.79 3.13 18.14
N ASP A 79 16.34 4.24 17.63
CA ASP A 79 15.88 5.61 17.91
C ASP A 79 14.75 6.13 16.98
N ILE A 80 14.21 5.31 16.07
CA ILE A 80 13.10 5.67 15.17
C ILE A 80 11.75 5.20 15.73
N ARG A 81 11.44 5.50 17.00
CA ARG A 81 10.13 5.09 17.57
C ARG A 81 8.96 5.97 17.12
N PHE A 82 9.17 7.20 16.65
CA PHE A 82 8.07 8.11 16.26
C PHE A 82 8.43 9.07 15.12
N LYS A 83 9.16 8.63 14.09
CA LYS A 83 9.30 9.48 12.90
C LYS A 83 7.98 9.47 12.14
N PHE A 84 7.23 10.56 12.25
CA PHE A 84 5.93 10.70 11.58
C PHE A 84 6.18 10.76 10.07
N TYR A 85 5.65 9.78 9.33
CA TYR A 85 5.77 9.72 7.87
C TYR A 85 4.49 10.26 7.24
N PRO A 86 4.36 11.58 7.06
CA PRO A 86 3.08 12.23 6.74
C PRO A 86 2.47 11.67 5.45
N LEU A 87 3.28 11.34 4.45
CA LEU A 87 2.81 10.78 3.19
C LEU A 87 2.24 9.37 3.34
N ARG A 88 2.95 8.48 4.06
CA ARG A 88 2.48 7.12 4.36
C ARG A 88 1.16 7.17 5.12
N VAL A 89 1.09 8.02 6.15
CA VAL A 89 -0.11 8.20 6.97
C VAL A 89 -1.26 8.76 6.13
N ALA A 90 -1.03 9.79 5.31
CA ALA A 90 -2.07 10.35 4.45
C ALA A 90 -2.61 9.33 3.45
N LEU A 91 -1.73 8.53 2.82
CA LEU A 91 -2.13 7.47 1.90
C LEU A 91 -2.93 6.38 2.63
N PHE A 92 -2.45 5.90 3.77
CA PHE A 92 -3.18 4.90 4.55
C PHE A 92 -4.53 5.44 5.01
N VAL A 93 -4.59 6.66 5.52
CA VAL A 93 -5.85 7.30 5.93
C VAL A 93 -6.79 7.39 4.74
N ALA A 94 -6.36 7.89 3.58
CA ALA A 94 -7.23 8.01 2.40
C ALA A 94 -7.75 6.64 1.91
N VAL A 95 -6.87 5.64 1.83
CA VAL A 95 -7.23 4.28 1.36
C VAL A 95 -8.15 3.58 2.36
N TYR A 96 -7.79 3.57 3.65
CA TYR A 96 -8.51 2.82 4.68
C TYR A 96 -9.75 3.54 5.22
N SER A 97 -9.88 4.86 5.05
CA SER A 97 -11.10 5.59 5.40
C SER A 97 -12.02 5.75 4.19
N PHE A 98 -11.71 6.68 3.28
CA PHE A 98 -12.58 7.03 2.16
C PHE A 98 -12.76 5.86 1.18
N GLY A 99 -11.65 5.23 0.80
CA GLY A 99 -11.65 4.10 -0.12
C GLY A 99 -12.45 2.92 0.42
N LEU A 100 -12.17 2.52 1.66
CA LEU A 100 -12.86 1.42 2.34
C LEU A 100 -14.34 1.72 2.58
N TYR A 101 -14.68 2.94 3.00
CA TYR A 101 -16.07 3.36 3.20
C TYR A 101 -16.87 3.25 1.90
N LYS A 102 -16.32 3.77 0.79
CA LYS A 102 -16.97 3.72 -0.53
C LYS A 102 -17.11 2.29 -1.04
N TRP A 103 -16.07 1.47 -0.88
CA TRP A 103 -16.09 0.06 -1.26
C TRP A 103 -17.13 -0.73 -0.46
N TRP A 104 -17.15 -0.56 0.86
CA TRP A 104 -18.10 -1.21 1.75
C TRP A 104 -19.54 -0.84 1.41
N SER A 105 -19.82 0.46 1.23
CA SER A 105 -21.14 0.96 0.82
C SER A 105 -21.61 0.35 -0.51
N PHE A 106 -20.70 0.16 -1.47
CA PHE A 106 -21.00 -0.45 -2.77
C PHE A 106 -21.30 -1.95 -2.68
N ILE A 107 -20.66 -2.67 -1.76
CA ILE A 107 -20.91 -4.10 -1.55
C ILE A 107 -22.20 -4.34 -0.79
N SER A 108 -22.49 -3.52 0.23
CA SER A 108 -23.68 -3.65 1.05
C SER A 108 -24.97 -3.19 0.35
N SER A 109 -24.86 -2.37 -0.69
CA SER A 109 -25.98 -1.94 -1.54
C SER A 109 -26.35 -2.97 -2.59
#